data_AF-A0A1D9CVS2-F1
#
_entry.id   AF-A0A1D9CVS2-F1
#
_cell.length_a   1.000
_cell.length_b   1.000
_cell.length_c   1.000
_cell.angle_alpha   90.00
_cell.angle_beta   90.00
_cell.angle_gamma   90.00
#
_symmetry.space_group_name_H-M   'P 1'
#
loop_
_entity.id
_entity.type
_entity.pdbx_description
1 polymer ?
#
loop_
_entity_poly.entity_id
_entity_poly.type
_entity_poly.pdbx_seq_one_letter_code
_entity_poly.pdbx_strand_id
1 'polypeptide(L)'
;MALYLRLPATAGFNIDNELIVISAFNANEAEQSLLGQDVNIIASGPSVQQLSLSELLDTPTIFVNGSISLTEHHAFDHIAGYVISDARFINHQPEILRQHYTGQPLYATLAVFEAMATTHPDIIRTHHHAMPCGYCIQ
;
A
#
# COMPACT_ATOMS: atom_id res chain seq x y z
N MET A 1 27.65 -12.08 15.65
CA MET A 1 26.30 -12.56 16.01
C MET A 1 25.29 -11.67 15.29
N ALA A 2 24.65 -12.18 14.25
CA ALA A 2 23.50 -11.49 13.65
C ALA A 2 22.33 -11.68 14.62
N LEU A 3 21.81 -10.57 15.15
CA LEU A 3 20.60 -10.59 15.96
C LEU A 3 19.44 -10.88 14.99
N TYR A 4 19.02 -12.14 14.90
CA TYR A 4 17.80 -12.52 14.18
C TYR A 4 16.60 -12.03 15.01
N LEU A 5 16.31 -10.73 14.91
CA LEU A 5 15.03 -10.17 15.34
C LEU A 5 13.97 -10.74 14.39
N ARG A 6 13.27 -11.80 14.82
CA ARG A 6 12.03 -12.20 14.15
C ARG A 6 11.05 -11.05 14.32
N LEU A 7 10.76 -10.37 13.23
CA LEU A 7 9.72 -9.34 13.19
C LEU A 7 8.37 -10.02 13.46
N PRO A 8 7.47 -9.38 14.22
CA PRO A 8 6.18 -9.96 14.54
C PRO A 8 5.37 -10.18 13.25
N ALA A 9 4.67 -11.31 13.15
CA ALA A 9 3.85 -11.66 11.99
C ALA A 9 2.56 -10.82 11.87
N THR A 10 2.27 -10.00 12.89
CA THR A 10 1.09 -9.14 12.96
C THR A 10 1.40 -7.90 13.78
N ALA A 11 0.71 -6.79 13.49
CA ALA A 11 0.68 -5.58 14.30
C ALA A 11 -0.76 -5.25 14.72
N GLY A 12 -0.96 -4.93 16.00
CA GLY A 12 -2.27 -4.56 16.55
C GLY A 12 -2.41 -3.05 16.69
N PHE A 13 -3.51 -2.48 16.22
CA PHE A 13 -3.85 -1.07 16.30
C PHE A 13 -5.15 -0.91 17.08
N ASN A 14 -5.15 -0.09 18.12
CA ASN A 14 -6.37 0.25 18.86
C ASN A 14 -7.02 1.48 18.20
N ILE A 15 -8.15 1.26 17.54
CA ILE A 15 -8.89 2.28 16.79
C ILE A 15 -10.30 2.37 17.38
N ASP A 16 -10.62 3.48 18.04
CA ASP A 16 -11.91 3.72 18.72
C ASP A 16 -12.35 2.57 19.65
N ASN A 17 -11.42 2.05 20.47
CA ASN A 17 -11.60 0.92 21.39
C ASN A 17 -11.79 -0.45 20.71
N GLU A 18 -11.56 -0.55 19.41
CA GLU A 18 -11.49 -1.80 18.66
C GLU A 18 -10.03 -2.16 18.36
N LEU A 19 -9.62 -3.39 18.67
CA LEU A 19 -8.30 -3.89 18.29
C LEU A 19 -8.35 -4.45 16.88
N ILE A 20 -7.78 -3.73 15.92
CA ILE A 20 -7.62 -4.20 14.54
C ILE A 20 -6.22 -4.79 14.38
N VAL A 21 -6.15 -5.99 13.80
CA VAL A 21 -4.90 -6.71 13.57
C VAL A 21 -4.57 -6.68 12.09
N ILE A 22 -3.36 -6.22 11.78
CA ILE A 22 -2.81 -6.20 10.43
C ILE A 22 -1.73 -7.27 10.32
N SER A 23 -1.82 -8.12 9.31
CA SER A 23 -0.85 -9.18 9.04
C SER A 23 0.40 -8.67 8.34
N ALA A 24 1.49 -9.41 8.52
CA ALA A 24 2.70 -9.28 7.74
C ALA A 24 2.47 -9.57 6.26
N PHE A 25 3.27 -8.95 5.39
CA PHE A 25 3.44 -9.46 4.03
C PHE A 25 4.01 -10.88 4.05
N ASN A 26 3.43 -11.76 3.23
CA ASN A 26 3.85 -13.15 3.09
C ASN A 26 4.04 -13.49 1.61
N ALA A 27 5.30 -13.56 1.17
CA ALA A 27 5.64 -13.87 -0.23
C ALA A 27 5.16 -15.25 -0.70
N ASN A 28 4.79 -16.14 0.23
CA ASN A 28 4.26 -17.47 -0.09
C ASN A 28 2.74 -17.48 -0.29
N GLU A 29 2.03 -16.38 0.02
CA GLU A 29 0.61 -16.26 -0.26
C GLU A 29 0.39 -15.97 -1.74
N ALA A 30 -0.35 -16.85 -2.42
CA ALA A 30 -0.57 -16.76 -3.86
C ALA A 30 -1.24 -15.45 -4.28
N GLU A 31 -2.12 -14.91 -3.44
CA GLU A 31 -2.83 -13.64 -3.67
C GLU A 31 -1.90 -12.42 -3.60
N GLN A 32 -0.73 -12.56 -2.98
CA GLN A 32 0.27 -11.49 -2.82
C GLN A 32 1.48 -11.67 -3.74
N SER A 33 1.56 -12.79 -4.48
CA SER A 33 2.70 -13.13 -5.31
C SER A 33 2.54 -12.62 -6.74
N LEU A 34 3.47 -11.76 -7.16
CA LEU A 34 3.58 -11.28 -8.54
C LEU A 34 4.67 -12.04 -9.34
N LEU A 35 5.09 -13.20 -8.84
CA LEU A 35 6.19 -13.96 -9.42
C LEU A 35 5.88 -14.39 -10.86
N GLY A 36 6.76 -14.03 -11.80
CA GLY A 36 6.64 -14.40 -13.21
C GLY A 36 5.69 -13.53 -14.04
N GLN A 37 5.19 -12.42 -13.49
CA GLN A 37 4.39 -11.44 -14.21
C GLN A 37 5.23 -10.20 -14.55
N ASP A 38 4.98 -9.59 -15.70
CA ASP A 38 5.46 -8.23 -15.98
C ASP A 38 4.64 -7.25 -15.13
N VAL A 39 5.34 -6.39 -14.39
CA VAL A 39 4.72 -5.47 -13.43
C VAL A 39 5.28 -4.07 -13.64
N ASN A 40 4.38 -3.09 -13.74
CA ASN A 40 4.75 -1.68 -13.73
C ASN A 40 4.89 -1.19 -12.29
N ILE A 41 5.93 -0.39 -12.02
CA ILE A 41 6.05 0.36 -10.78
C ILE A 41 6.06 1.85 -11.12
N ILE A 42 5.00 2.55 -10.73
CA ILE A 42 4.85 3.98 -11.00
C ILE A 42 5.05 4.76 -9.70
N ALA A 43 5.97 5.71 -9.73
CA ALA A 43 6.26 6.61 -8.61
C ALA A 43 5.94 8.07 -8.98
N SER A 44 5.81 8.96 -8.00
CA SER A 44 5.35 10.35 -8.20
C SER A 44 6.39 11.31 -8.81
N GLY A 45 7.31 10.81 -9.63
CA GLY A 45 8.32 11.64 -10.30
C GLY A 45 7.72 12.49 -11.43
N PRO A 46 8.30 13.67 -11.76
CA PRO A 46 7.81 14.51 -12.86
C PRO A 46 7.81 13.80 -14.22
N SER A 47 8.66 12.80 -14.40
CA SER A 47 8.77 12.00 -15.63
C SER A 47 7.48 11.27 -15.99
N VAL A 48 6.61 10.97 -15.03
CA VAL A 48 5.32 10.31 -15.30
C VAL A 48 4.42 11.14 -16.21
N GLN A 49 4.53 12.48 -16.17
CA GLN A 49 3.74 13.36 -17.04
C GLN A 49 4.10 13.24 -18.52
N GLN A 50 5.21 12.58 -18.84
CA GLN A 50 5.73 12.41 -20.20
C GLN A 50 5.53 10.99 -20.72
N LEU A 51 5.00 10.07 -19.91
CA LEU A 51 4.79 8.68 -20.30
C LEU A 51 3.43 8.50 -20.99
N SER A 52 3.43 7.68 -22.05
CA SER A 52 2.19 7.21 -22.68
C SER A 52 1.57 6.11 -21.81
N LEU A 53 0.80 6.52 -20.80
CA LEU A 53 0.21 5.58 -19.82
C LEU A 53 -0.79 4.59 -20.44
N SER A 54 -1.31 4.88 -21.64
CA SER A 54 -2.24 3.98 -22.34
C SER A 54 -1.66 2.60 -22.63
N GLU A 55 -0.34 2.49 -22.79
CA GLU A 55 0.33 1.21 -23.04
C GLU A 55 0.50 0.37 -21.77
N LEU A 56 0.25 0.96 -20.60
CA LEU A 56 0.49 0.33 -19.30
C LEU A 56 -0.80 -0.11 -18.59
N LEU A 57 -1.97 0.25 -19.12
CA LEU A 57 -3.27 0.09 -18.44
C LEU A 57 -3.65 -1.37 -18.18
N ASP A 58 -3.29 -2.27 -19.11
CA ASP A 58 -3.64 -3.69 -19.05
C ASP A 58 -2.61 -4.53 -18.27
N THR A 59 -1.49 -3.91 -17.86
CA THR A 59 -0.41 -4.60 -17.14
C THR A 59 -0.56 -4.37 -15.64
N PRO A 60 -0.37 -5.42 -14.79
CA PRO A 60 -0.37 -5.27 -13.34
C PRO A 60 0.52 -4.11 -12.89
N THR A 61 -0.06 -3.18 -12.14
CA THR A 61 0.60 -1.92 -11.77
C THR A 61 0.64 -1.73 -10.26
N ILE A 62 1.83 -1.43 -9.75
CA ILE A 62 2.08 -1.00 -8.38
C ILE A 62 2.25 0.52 -8.38
N PHE A 63 1.41 1.20 -7.61
CA PHE A 63 1.55 2.63 -7.35
C PHE A 63 2.37 2.88 -6.10
N VAL A 64 3.17 3.94 -6.10
CA VAL A 64 3.94 4.40 -4.95
C VAL A 64 3.54 5.81 -4.56
N ASN A 65 3.22 6.04 -3.28
CA ASN A 65 2.85 7.34 -2.70
C ASN A 65 1.75 8.08 -3.51
N GLY A 66 2.01 9.30 -4.00
CA GLY A 66 1.00 10.12 -4.69
C GLY A 66 0.68 9.65 -6.11
N SER A 67 1.38 8.66 -6.67
CA SER A 67 1.13 8.19 -8.05
C SER A 67 -0.23 7.50 -8.21
N ILE A 68 -0.85 7.06 -7.12
CA ILE A 68 -2.20 6.51 -7.12
C ILE A 68 -3.24 7.49 -7.69
N SER A 69 -3.00 8.80 -7.63
CA SER A 69 -3.92 9.80 -8.21
C SER A 69 -4.08 9.67 -9.74
N LEU A 70 -3.17 8.97 -10.42
CA LEU A 70 -3.31 8.68 -11.85
C LEU A 70 -4.55 7.85 -12.17
N THR A 71 -5.08 7.10 -11.20
CA THR A 71 -6.31 6.31 -11.37
C THR A 71 -7.55 7.20 -11.54
N GLU A 72 -7.48 8.50 -11.24
CA GLU A 72 -8.58 9.44 -11.53
C GLU A 72 -8.72 9.72 -13.03
N HIS A 73 -7.64 9.63 -13.78
CA HIS A 73 -7.58 10.01 -15.19
C HIS A 73 -7.39 8.82 -16.12
N HIS A 74 -6.98 7.68 -15.58
CA HIS A 74 -6.66 6.48 -16.33
C HIS A 74 -7.28 5.25 -15.67
N ALA A 75 -8.02 4.47 -16.44
CA ALA A 75 -8.57 3.20 -16.00
C ALA A 75 -7.48 2.13 -16.09
N PHE A 76 -6.80 1.86 -14.98
CA PHE A 76 -5.89 0.72 -14.87
C PHE A 76 -6.71 -0.54 -14.57
N ASP A 77 -6.59 -1.56 -15.41
CA ASP A 77 -7.38 -2.79 -15.30
C ASP A 77 -6.94 -3.65 -14.12
N HIS A 78 -5.65 -3.55 -13.75
CA HIS A 78 -5.06 -4.36 -12.69
C HIS A 78 -4.16 -3.53 -11.78
N ILE A 79 -4.71 -3.06 -10.66
CA ILE A 79 -3.94 -2.45 -9.57
C ILE A 79 -3.39 -3.56 -8.68
N ALA A 80 -2.14 -3.96 -8.91
CA ALA A 80 -1.47 -5.04 -8.20
C ALA A 80 -1.07 -4.64 -6.77
N GLY A 81 -0.92 -3.35 -6.51
CA GLY A 81 -0.61 -2.87 -5.18
C GLY A 81 -0.46 -1.36 -5.09
N TYR A 82 -0.50 -0.89 -3.85
CA TYR A 82 -0.20 0.46 -3.47
C TYR A 82 0.85 0.46 -2.36
N VAL A 83 1.93 1.20 -2.53
CA VAL A 83 3.07 1.21 -1.61
C VAL A 83 3.23 2.59 -0.99
N ILE A 84 3.27 2.64 0.34
CA ILE A 84 3.60 3.84 1.09
C ILE A 84 4.68 3.50 2.12
N SER A 85 5.86 4.08 1.97
CA SER A 85 6.99 3.77 2.85
C SER A 85 7.20 4.79 3.98
N ASP A 86 6.79 6.05 3.77
CA ASP A 86 7.09 7.16 4.68
C ASP A 86 5.80 7.74 5.29
N ALA A 87 5.68 7.69 6.62
CA ALA A 87 4.53 8.21 7.35
C ALA A 87 4.31 9.72 7.16
N ARG A 88 5.37 10.47 6.83
CA ARG A 88 5.24 11.90 6.51
C ARG A 88 4.32 12.11 5.31
N PHE A 89 4.28 11.20 4.35
CA PHE A 89 3.40 11.31 3.20
C PHE A 89 1.92 11.39 3.63
N ILE A 90 1.48 10.49 4.52
CA ILE A 90 0.11 10.49 5.07
C ILE A 90 -0.20 11.78 5.82
N ASN A 91 0.76 12.29 6.59
CA ASN A 91 0.55 13.51 7.38
C ASN A 91 0.48 14.78 6.51
N HIS A 92 1.19 14.82 5.37
CA HIS A 92 1.19 15.99 4.47
C HIS A 92 0.08 15.95 3.42
N GLN A 93 -0.33 14.76 2.99
CA GLN A 93 -1.38 14.55 1.98
C GLN A 93 -2.41 13.53 2.45
N PRO A 94 -3.16 13.82 3.53
CA PRO A 94 -4.10 12.84 4.09
C PRO A 94 -5.19 12.44 3.09
N GLU A 95 -5.71 13.39 2.32
CA GLU A 95 -6.84 13.17 1.41
C GLU A 95 -6.54 12.18 0.27
N ILE A 96 -5.27 11.90 -0.04
CA ILE A 96 -4.88 10.96 -1.12
C ILE A 96 -5.51 9.58 -0.93
N LEU A 97 -5.61 9.11 0.32
CA LEU A 97 -6.20 7.82 0.63
C LEU A 97 -7.72 7.88 0.46
N ARG A 98 -8.38 8.91 0.99
CA ARG A 98 -9.84 9.06 0.87
C ARG A 98 -10.29 9.19 -0.59
N GLN A 99 -9.47 9.81 -1.42
CA GLN A 99 -9.82 10.09 -2.81
C GLN A 99 -9.58 8.90 -3.74
N HIS A 100 -8.50 8.14 -3.54
CA HIS A 100 -8.07 7.16 -4.54
C HIS A 100 -7.89 5.74 -4.02
N TYR A 101 -7.89 5.52 -2.70
CA TYR A 101 -7.80 4.17 -2.16
C TYR A 101 -9.18 3.51 -2.12
N THR A 102 -9.32 2.37 -2.82
CA THR A 102 -10.59 1.66 -3.00
C THR A 102 -10.56 0.24 -2.44
N GLY A 103 -9.48 -0.16 -1.77
CA GLY A 103 -9.33 -1.48 -1.16
C GLY A 103 -8.38 -2.43 -1.88
N GLN A 104 -7.63 -1.95 -2.88
CA GLN A 104 -6.50 -2.67 -3.45
C GLN A 104 -5.43 -3.00 -2.39
N PRO A 105 -4.52 -3.98 -2.64
CA PRO A 105 -3.46 -4.31 -1.70
C PRO A 105 -2.61 -3.08 -1.33
N LEU A 106 -2.51 -2.76 -0.05
CA LEU A 106 -1.69 -1.66 0.48
C LEU A 106 -0.52 -2.21 1.28
N TYR A 107 0.67 -2.08 0.72
CA TYR A 107 1.94 -2.44 1.36
C TYR A 107 2.53 -1.21 2.03
N ALA A 108 2.55 -1.20 3.36
CA ALA A 108 3.05 -0.06 4.10
C ALA A 108 3.98 -0.45 5.26
N THR A 109 4.76 0.52 5.71
CA THR A 109 5.58 0.36 6.93
C THR A 109 4.69 0.50 8.17
N LEU A 110 5.15 -0.03 9.31
CA LEU A 110 4.43 0.10 10.58
C LEU A 110 4.10 1.57 10.90
N ALA A 111 5.08 2.48 10.73
CA ALA A 111 4.90 3.90 10.98
C ALA A 111 3.81 4.54 10.11
N VAL A 112 3.61 4.05 8.88
CA VAL A 112 2.52 4.50 8.01
C VAL A 112 1.18 4.05 8.56
N PHE A 113 1.05 2.80 9.00
CA PHE A 113 -0.18 2.33 9.63
C PHE A 113 -0.48 3.04 10.96
N GLU A 114 0.53 3.38 11.76
CA GLU A 114 0.36 4.19 12.97
C GLU A 114 -0.20 5.59 12.63
N ALA A 115 0.33 6.23 11.60
CA ALA A 115 -0.19 7.51 11.11
C ALA A 115 -1.62 7.38 10.57
N MET A 116 -1.91 6.31 9.82
CA MET A 116 -3.25 6.03 9.30
C MET A 116 -4.24 5.72 10.41
N ALA A 117 -3.87 5.01 11.47
CA ALA A 117 -4.75 4.72 12.60
C ALA A 117 -5.22 6.00 13.31
N THR A 118 -4.42 7.06 13.23
CA THR A 118 -4.75 8.37 13.81
C THR A 118 -5.55 9.25 12.83
N THR A 119 -5.21 9.22 11.54
CA THR A 119 -5.73 10.18 10.54
C THR A 119 -6.88 9.63 9.68
N HIS A 120 -6.92 8.31 9.48
CA HIS A 120 -7.85 7.57 8.63
C HIS A 120 -8.30 6.26 9.30
N PRO A 121 -8.83 6.32 10.54
CA PRO A 121 -9.25 5.13 11.26
C PRO A 121 -10.33 4.32 10.53
N ASP A 122 -11.19 5.01 9.77
CA ASP A 122 -12.24 4.45 8.93
C ASP A 122 -11.71 3.59 7.78
N ILE A 123 -10.62 4.03 7.13
CA ILE A 123 -9.97 3.30 6.04
C ILE A 123 -9.34 2.01 6.57
N ILE A 124 -8.63 2.07 7.70
CA ILE A 124 -8.06 0.87 8.33
C ILE A 124 -9.18 -0.11 8.72
N ARG A 125 -10.23 0.37 9.41
CA ARG A 125 -11.35 -0.49 9.81
C ARG A 125 -11.94 -1.23 8.62
N THR A 126 -12.17 -0.51 7.51
CA THR A 126 -12.83 -1.07 6.32
C THR A 126 -11.93 -2.01 5.53
N HIS A 127 -10.64 -1.72 5.41
CA HIS A 127 -9.77 -2.36 4.44
C HIS A 127 -8.54 -3.09 5.03
N HIS A 128 -8.39 -3.21 6.34
CA HIS A 128 -7.21 -3.83 6.99
C HIS A 128 -6.84 -5.23 6.43
N HIS A 129 -7.81 -6.01 5.96
CA HIS A 129 -7.58 -7.31 5.32
C HIS A 129 -6.71 -7.23 4.05
N ALA A 130 -6.75 -6.09 3.35
CA ALA A 130 -5.97 -5.82 2.15
C ALA A 130 -4.68 -5.02 2.45
N MET A 131 -4.26 -4.90 3.71
CA MET A 131 -3.16 -4.01 4.12
C MET A 131 -1.95 -4.74 4.70
N PRO A 132 -1.26 -5.63 3.95
CA PRO A 132 -0.11 -6.34 4.51
C PRO A 132 1.02 -5.38 4.92
N CYS A 133 1.56 -5.58 6.13
CA CYS A 133 2.71 -4.82 6.63
C CYS A 133 4.01 -5.29 5.99
N GLY A 134 4.61 -4.41 5.19
CA GLY A 134 5.84 -4.66 4.44
C GLY A 134 7.10 -4.69 5.29
N TYR A 135 7.03 -4.37 6.59
CA TYR A 135 8.15 -4.50 7.55
C TYR A 135 7.98 -5.68 8.51
N CYS A 136 7.07 -6.61 8.21
CA CYS A 136 6.98 -7.87 8.92
C CYS A 136 7.52 -9.03 8.07
N ILE A 137 8.49 -8.75 7.20
CA ILE A 137 9.10 -9.74 6.30
C ILE A 137 9.76 -10.83 7.15
N GLN A 138 9.28 -12.06 7.00
CA GLN A 138 9.88 -13.28 7.54
C GLN A 138 10.86 -13.92 6.55
#